data_AF-A0A2D9LJQ5-F1
#
_entry.id   AF-A0A2D9LJQ5-F1
#
_cell.length_a   1.000
_cell.length_b   1.000
_cell.length_c   1.000
_cell.angle_alpha   90.00
_cell.angle_beta   90.00
_cell.angle_gamma   90.00
#
_symmetry.space_group_name_H-M   'P 1'
#
loop_
_entity.id
_entity.type
_entity.pdbx_description
1 polymer ?
#
loop_
_entity_poly.entity_id
_entity_poly.type
_entity_poly.pdbx_seq_one_letter_code
_entity_poly.pdbx_strand_id
1 'polypeptide(L)'
;MLSPNVLRSEPLSHVTSLAVFLMGALALVVPSGYSVGPVLLLLASTALLFKRFKCSSFVLLPQDRWIIVALVAYGLVVGVMSAVELGSRGFDRPLRFLLAIPVLLLILRYSPRLSWLWGGLALGAIGAGSLALWMKLVEGVVRAGGFLHVIQFGNLSMLMGVLCFAGLGWAVVQRQRHAWVALLLLGALLGMLGSLMSGSRGGWVGLPVVAYVLYRGYGRQLPMAIKAGAVGAALALVATVYLLPQTGVQQRVEAAVSDISHYVSGTETDTSLGLRFEMWRGAAQLIAERPLLGWGEAGYREALGELGEQGVISPVAAEFGHAHNEFIDAFAKRGLVGLAVLLMLYMIPMRMFAPGLSHPDLPTRSLAVAGTLLPVAFIDFGLSQTFLAHNSGATFYAFWLAVLWGSYSARKRIVS
;
A
#
# COMPACT_ATOMS: atom_id res chain seq x y z
N MET A 1 -28.71 18.35 -10.91
CA MET A 1 -27.24 18.34 -10.82
C MET A 1 -26.79 19.70 -10.32
N LEU A 2 -26.12 19.80 -9.17
CA LEU A 2 -25.49 21.07 -8.77
C LEU A 2 -24.19 21.25 -9.56
N SER A 3 -23.91 22.48 -9.98
CA SER A 3 -22.66 22.85 -10.65
C SER A 3 -21.44 22.39 -9.83
N PRO A 4 -20.36 21.89 -10.47
CA PRO A 4 -19.10 21.50 -9.80
C PRO A 4 -18.50 22.60 -8.91
N ASN A 5 -18.84 23.87 -9.19
CA ASN A 5 -18.39 25.01 -8.39
C ASN A 5 -19.12 25.13 -7.04
N VAL A 6 -20.37 24.69 -6.94
CA VAL A 6 -21.17 24.76 -5.69
C VAL A 6 -20.75 23.67 -4.69
N LEU A 7 -20.31 22.50 -5.18
CA LEU A 7 -19.77 21.43 -4.31
C LEU A 7 -18.37 21.74 -3.76
N ARG A 8 -17.60 22.62 -4.44
CA ARG A 8 -16.22 23.02 -4.07
C ARG A 8 -16.15 24.17 -3.06
N SER A 9 -17.25 24.90 -2.86
CA SER A 9 -17.38 26.00 -1.89
C SER A 9 -17.94 25.55 -0.54
N GLU A 10 -18.33 24.28 -0.40
CA GLU A 10 -18.79 23.72 0.86
C GLU A 10 -17.62 23.61 1.85
N PRO A 11 -17.76 24.06 3.11
CA PRO A 11 -16.72 23.97 4.13
C PRO A 11 -16.20 22.53 4.31
N LEU A 12 -17.06 21.53 4.06
CA LEU A 12 -16.69 20.13 4.17
C LEU A 12 -15.70 19.67 3.09
N SER A 13 -15.69 20.28 1.89
CA SER A 13 -14.69 19.99 0.86
C SER A 13 -13.29 20.52 1.25
N HIS A 14 -13.23 21.62 2.00
CA HIS A 14 -11.99 22.11 2.58
C HIS A 14 -11.48 21.17 3.68
N VAL A 15 -12.38 20.68 4.54
CA VAL A 15 -12.04 19.68 5.57
C VAL A 15 -11.53 18.40 4.95
N THR A 16 -12.19 17.84 3.92
CA THR A 16 -11.70 16.62 3.26
C THR A 16 -10.35 16.86 2.56
N SER A 17 -10.16 18.04 1.95
CA SER A 17 -8.87 18.41 1.33
C SER A 17 -7.74 18.49 2.36
N LEU A 18 -7.96 19.16 3.51
CA LEU A 18 -6.99 19.25 4.59
C LEU A 18 -6.69 17.88 5.19
N ALA A 19 -7.71 17.09 5.49
CA ALA A 19 -7.53 15.76 6.07
C ALA A 19 -6.75 14.81 5.14
N VAL A 20 -7.03 14.84 3.83
CA VAL A 20 -6.29 14.06 2.83
C VAL A 20 -4.86 14.56 2.67
N PHE A 21 -4.63 15.87 2.73
CA PHE A 21 -3.28 16.43 2.73
C PHE A 21 -2.47 15.94 3.93
N LEU A 22 -3.03 16.02 5.14
CA LEU A 22 -2.39 15.56 6.37
C LEU A 22 -2.18 14.03 6.37
N MET A 23 -3.11 13.28 5.78
CA MET A 23 -3.00 11.83 5.59
C MET A 23 -1.73 11.43 4.82
N GLY A 24 -1.32 12.23 3.84
CA GLY A 24 -0.04 12.05 3.14
C GLY A 24 1.12 12.67 3.90
N ALA A 25 1.02 13.96 4.21
CA ALA A 25 2.14 14.77 4.69
C ALA A 25 2.71 14.28 6.03
N LEU A 26 1.86 13.77 6.93
CA LEU A 26 2.27 13.32 8.25
C LEU A 26 2.55 11.82 8.34
N ALA A 27 2.19 11.04 7.30
CA ALA A 27 2.06 9.58 7.37
C ALA A 27 3.26 8.88 8.03
N LEU A 28 4.47 9.30 7.69
CA LEU A 28 5.73 8.66 8.07
C LEU A 28 6.66 9.57 8.89
N VAL A 29 6.27 10.83 9.11
CA VAL A 29 7.13 11.88 9.67
C VAL A 29 6.80 12.18 11.13
N VAL A 30 5.64 11.74 11.61
CA VAL A 30 5.18 11.98 12.98
C VAL A 30 4.76 10.64 13.61
N PRO A 31 4.96 10.43 14.92
CA PRO A 31 4.42 9.27 15.62
C PRO A 31 2.93 9.07 15.33
N SER A 32 2.55 7.88 14.85
CA SER A 32 1.17 7.56 14.45
C SER A 32 0.56 8.49 13.38
N GLY A 33 1.39 9.23 12.62
CA GLY A 33 0.95 10.20 11.64
C GLY A 33 0.07 9.61 10.53
N TYR A 34 0.26 8.32 10.19
CA TYR A 34 -0.59 7.56 9.27
C TYR A 34 -2.07 7.47 9.70
N SER A 35 -2.40 7.77 10.96
CA SER A 35 -3.77 7.75 11.49
C SER A 35 -4.44 9.14 11.53
N VAL A 36 -3.68 10.24 11.50
CA VAL A 36 -4.22 11.60 11.69
C VAL A 36 -5.26 11.96 10.63
N GLY A 37 -4.90 11.86 9.35
CA GLY A 37 -5.82 12.14 8.25
C GLY A 37 -7.04 11.20 8.21
N PRO A 38 -6.88 9.88 8.31
CA PRO A 38 -7.99 8.93 8.43
C PRO A 38 -8.98 9.25 9.55
N VAL A 39 -8.49 9.60 10.75
CA VAL A 39 -9.34 9.98 11.88
C VAL A 39 -10.09 11.27 11.59
N LEU A 40 -9.44 12.29 11.02
CA LEU A 40 -10.13 13.53 10.62
C LEU A 40 -11.21 13.27 9.56
N LEU A 41 -10.95 12.38 8.59
CA LEU A 41 -11.93 11.98 7.59
C LEU A 41 -13.11 11.21 8.21
N LEU A 42 -12.85 10.33 9.18
CA LEU A 42 -13.90 9.63 9.93
C LEU A 42 -14.77 10.60 10.72
N LEU A 43 -14.16 11.52 11.45
CA LEU A 43 -14.89 12.56 12.20
C LEU A 43 -15.72 13.41 11.24
N ALA A 44 -15.16 13.83 10.10
CA ALA A 44 -15.90 14.57 9.08
C ALA A 44 -17.05 13.76 8.46
N SER A 45 -16.93 12.43 8.39
CA SER A 45 -17.99 11.56 7.86
C SER A 45 -19.23 11.52 8.75
N THR A 46 -19.12 11.83 10.05
CA THR A 46 -20.29 11.95 10.94
C THR A 46 -21.24 13.07 10.53
N ALA A 47 -20.74 14.10 9.82
CA ALA A 47 -21.57 15.16 9.27
C ALA A 47 -22.63 14.63 8.27
N LEU A 48 -22.39 13.45 7.68
CA LEU A 48 -23.36 12.76 6.82
C LEU A 48 -24.61 12.31 7.57
N LEU A 49 -24.54 12.11 8.90
CA LEU A 49 -25.68 11.71 9.74
C LEU A 49 -26.59 12.91 10.07
N PHE A 50 -26.02 14.09 10.32
CA PHE A 50 -26.74 15.27 10.79
C PHE A 50 -27.25 16.18 9.68
N LYS A 51 -26.57 16.22 8.52
CA LYS A 51 -27.10 16.89 7.33
C LYS A 51 -28.24 16.04 6.76
N ARG A 52 -29.41 16.11 7.42
CA ARG A 52 -30.68 15.47 7.04
C ARG A 52 -30.85 15.58 5.53
N PHE A 53 -30.91 14.42 4.88
CA PHE A 53 -30.82 14.20 3.44
C PHE A 53 -31.91 14.92 2.61
N LYS A 54 -31.85 16.25 2.49
CA LYS A 54 -32.76 17.04 1.64
C LYS A 54 -32.47 16.94 0.14
N CYS A 55 -31.46 16.17 -0.28
CA CYS A 55 -31.17 15.93 -1.70
C CYS A 55 -31.26 14.43 -2.01
N SER A 56 -32.41 14.00 -2.50
CA SER A 56 -32.76 12.62 -2.89
C SER A 56 -32.10 12.12 -4.20
N SER A 57 -30.88 12.53 -4.54
CA SER A 57 -30.25 12.15 -5.83
C SER A 57 -28.82 11.60 -5.75
N PHE A 58 -28.26 11.39 -4.57
CA PHE A 58 -26.97 10.69 -4.46
C PHE A 58 -27.17 9.18 -4.61
N VAL A 59 -26.84 8.64 -5.77
CA VAL A 59 -26.92 7.21 -6.07
C VAL A 59 -25.52 6.63 -6.20
N LEU A 60 -25.28 5.50 -5.53
CA LEU A 60 -24.05 4.72 -5.69
C LEU A 60 -24.06 4.02 -7.04
N LEU A 61 -23.02 4.24 -7.84
CA LEU A 61 -22.82 3.52 -9.08
C LEU A 61 -22.52 2.04 -8.78
N PRO A 62 -22.81 1.11 -9.71
CA PRO A 62 -22.43 -0.29 -9.54
C PRO A 62 -20.94 -0.49 -9.21
N GLN A 63 -20.08 0.36 -9.79
CA GLN A 63 -18.63 0.36 -9.54
C GLN A 63 -18.29 0.74 -8.09
N ASP A 64 -19.00 1.69 -7.49
CA ASP A 64 -18.79 2.08 -6.08
C ASP A 64 -19.14 0.95 -5.12
N ARG A 65 -20.20 0.20 -5.45
CA ARG A 65 -20.65 -0.94 -4.64
C ARG A 65 -19.61 -2.06 -4.61
N TRP A 66 -18.90 -2.32 -5.71
CA TRP A 66 -17.85 -3.33 -5.72
C TRP A 66 -16.69 -3.01 -4.78
N ILE A 67 -16.30 -1.73 -4.67
CA ILE A 67 -15.28 -1.31 -3.70
C ILE A 67 -15.78 -1.48 -2.26
N ILE A 68 -17.04 -1.13 -2.00
CA ILE A 68 -17.67 -1.34 -0.69
C ILE A 68 -17.71 -2.84 -0.37
N VAL A 69 -18.11 -3.69 -1.32
CA VAL A 69 -18.12 -5.15 -1.17
C VAL A 69 -16.73 -5.67 -0.83
N ALA A 70 -15.67 -5.21 -1.49
CA ALA A 70 -14.30 -5.61 -1.18
C ALA A 70 -13.89 -5.25 0.26
N LEU A 71 -14.21 -4.02 0.70
CA LEU A 71 -13.93 -3.54 2.06
C LEU A 71 -14.75 -4.29 3.13
N VAL A 72 -16.05 -4.53 2.86
CA VAL A 72 -16.95 -5.27 3.75
C VAL A 72 -16.54 -6.73 3.84
N ALA A 73 -16.30 -7.39 2.71
CA ALA A 73 -15.91 -8.80 2.66
C ALA A 73 -14.63 -9.02 3.45
N TYR A 74 -13.58 -8.22 3.22
CA TYR A 74 -12.35 -8.32 3.98
C TYR A 74 -12.55 -7.98 5.47
N GLY A 75 -13.18 -6.85 5.76
CA GLY A 75 -13.37 -6.36 7.14
C GLY A 75 -14.22 -7.31 8.00
N LEU A 76 -15.29 -7.89 7.46
CA LEU A 76 -16.15 -8.82 8.18
C LEU A 76 -15.56 -10.22 8.26
N VAL A 77 -15.08 -10.80 7.15
CA VAL A 77 -14.58 -12.18 7.18
C VAL A 77 -13.33 -12.29 8.04
N VAL A 78 -12.34 -11.42 7.82
CA VAL A 78 -11.13 -11.43 8.65
C VAL A 78 -11.46 -10.98 10.07
N GLY A 79 -12.36 -9.99 10.24
CA GLY A 79 -12.80 -9.51 11.54
C GLY A 79 -13.45 -10.60 12.39
N VAL A 80 -14.42 -11.33 11.85
CA VAL A 80 -15.12 -12.41 12.55
C VAL A 80 -14.14 -13.53 12.89
N MET A 81 -13.33 -14.00 11.94
CA MET A 81 -12.32 -15.05 12.21
C MET A 81 -11.36 -14.62 13.32
N SER A 82 -10.81 -13.41 13.25
CA SER A 82 -9.92 -12.91 14.30
C SER A 82 -10.62 -12.66 15.64
N ALA A 83 -11.90 -12.28 15.63
CA ALA A 83 -12.65 -12.05 16.86
C ALA A 83 -13.03 -13.34 17.59
N VAL A 84 -13.29 -14.43 16.84
CA VAL A 84 -13.51 -15.76 17.41
C VAL A 84 -12.28 -16.23 18.19
N GLU A 85 -11.08 -15.90 17.72
CA GLU A 85 -9.82 -16.38 18.32
C GLU A 85 -9.26 -15.44 19.39
N LEU A 86 -9.29 -14.13 19.15
CA LEU A 86 -8.60 -13.12 19.96
C LEU A 86 -9.57 -12.19 20.71
N GLY A 87 -10.87 -12.47 20.64
CA GLY A 87 -11.92 -11.61 21.19
C GLY A 87 -11.98 -10.25 20.48
N SER A 88 -12.46 -9.22 21.20
CA SER A 88 -12.64 -7.87 20.65
C SER A 88 -11.35 -7.26 20.07
N ARG A 89 -10.18 -7.60 20.63
CA ARG A 89 -8.86 -7.14 20.15
C ARG A 89 -8.52 -7.65 18.74
N GLY A 90 -9.05 -8.81 18.36
CA GLY A 90 -8.88 -9.36 17.01
C GLY A 90 -9.54 -8.50 15.93
N PHE A 91 -10.55 -7.70 16.30
CA PHE A 91 -11.34 -6.91 15.37
C PHE A 91 -10.69 -5.56 14.99
N ASP A 92 -9.71 -5.07 15.77
CA ASP A 92 -9.13 -3.74 15.60
C ASP A 92 -8.57 -3.48 14.20
N ARG A 93 -7.83 -4.46 13.64
CA ARG A 93 -7.21 -4.34 12.31
C ARG A 93 -8.26 -4.43 11.19
N PRO A 94 -9.12 -5.46 11.12
CA PRO A 94 -10.17 -5.56 10.10
C PRO A 94 -11.20 -4.43 10.16
N LEU A 95 -11.48 -3.87 11.35
CA LEU A 95 -12.41 -2.75 11.54
C LEU A 95 -12.03 -1.54 10.68
N ARG A 96 -10.74 -1.29 10.43
CA ARG A 96 -10.26 -0.16 9.61
C ARG A 96 -10.81 -0.19 8.17
N PHE A 97 -11.06 -1.39 7.63
CA PHE A 97 -11.65 -1.55 6.30
C PHE A 97 -13.14 -1.19 6.28
N LEU A 98 -13.86 -1.50 7.37
CA LEU A 98 -15.25 -1.08 7.55
C LEU A 98 -15.34 0.43 7.78
N LEU A 99 -14.42 0.99 8.57
CA LEU A 99 -14.32 2.43 8.82
C LEU A 99 -13.93 3.23 7.56
N ALA A 100 -13.25 2.62 6.59
CA ALA A 100 -12.98 3.27 5.31
C ALA A 100 -14.26 3.52 4.47
N ILE A 101 -15.36 2.80 4.74
CA ILE A 101 -16.64 2.95 3.99
C ILE A 101 -17.29 4.31 4.21
N PRO A 102 -17.56 4.80 5.44
CA PRO A 102 -18.10 6.15 5.64
C PRO A 102 -17.17 7.24 5.10
N VAL A 103 -15.85 7.04 5.14
CA VAL A 103 -14.89 7.93 4.46
C VAL A 103 -15.08 7.91 2.95
N LEU A 104 -15.23 6.74 2.34
CA LEU A 104 -15.52 6.64 0.91
C LEU A 104 -16.80 7.40 0.54
N LEU A 105 -17.88 7.22 1.31
CA LEU A 105 -19.14 7.94 1.09
C LEU A 105 -18.98 9.45 1.23
N LEU A 106 -18.18 9.91 2.20
CA LEU A 106 -17.84 11.31 2.37
C LEU A 106 -17.11 11.86 1.14
N ILE A 107 -16.07 11.17 0.67
CA ILE A 107 -15.23 11.60 -0.45
C ILE A 107 -16.01 11.58 -1.77
N LEU A 108 -16.88 10.59 -2.00
CA LEU A 108 -17.75 10.54 -3.17
C LEU A 108 -18.66 11.77 -3.29
N ARG A 109 -19.00 12.40 -2.17
CA ARG A 109 -19.88 13.58 -2.12
C ARG A 109 -19.11 14.89 -2.03
N TYR A 110 -18.03 14.91 -1.26
CA TYR A 110 -17.19 16.08 -0.99
C TYR A 110 -15.75 15.78 -1.36
N SER A 111 -15.52 15.53 -2.65
CA SER A 111 -14.21 15.17 -3.19
C SER A 111 -13.15 16.21 -2.81
N PRO A 112 -11.97 15.78 -2.32
CA PRO A 112 -10.88 16.68 -2.00
C PRO A 112 -10.34 17.34 -3.28
N ARG A 113 -9.72 18.50 -3.11
CA ARG A 113 -8.94 19.14 -4.18
C ARG A 113 -7.71 18.28 -4.46
N LEU A 114 -7.50 17.94 -5.74
CA LEU A 114 -6.37 17.09 -6.13
C LEU A 114 -5.01 17.72 -5.78
N SER A 115 -4.88 19.04 -5.76
CA SER A 115 -3.66 19.71 -5.32
C SER A 115 -3.28 19.38 -3.88
N TRP A 116 -4.27 19.19 -3.00
CA TRP A 116 -4.05 18.82 -1.60
C TRP A 116 -3.68 17.34 -1.47
N LEU A 117 -4.31 16.48 -2.27
CA LEU A 117 -3.97 15.06 -2.35
C LEU A 117 -2.53 14.85 -2.81
N TRP A 118 -2.16 15.41 -3.96
CA TRP A 118 -0.83 15.25 -4.53
C TRP A 118 0.24 15.99 -3.72
N GLY A 119 -0.09 17.19 -3.22
CA GLY A 119 0.80 17.94 -2.33
C GLY A 119 1.09 17.22 -1.03
N GLY A 120 0.07 16.60 -0.41
CA GLY A 120 0.24 15.80 0.80
C GLY A 120 1.11 14.56 0.56
N LEU A 121 0.88 13.82 -0.52
CA LEU A 121 1.73 12.69 -0.91
C LEU A 121 3.18 13.12 -1.16
N ALA A 122 3.40 14.20 -1.91
CA ALA A 122 4.73 14.69 -2.22
C ALA A 122 5.48 15.15 -0.97
N LEU A 123 4.87 15.98 -0.13
CA LEU A 123 5.50 16.46 1.10
C LEU A 123 5.75 15.33 2.10
N GLY A 124 4.85 14.36 2.18
CA GLY A 124 5.06 13.19 3.04
C GLY A 124 6.18 12.28 2.53
N ALA A 125 6.31 12.09 1.21
CA ALA A 125 7.41 11.33 0.61
C ALA A 125 8.76 12.04 0.78
N ILE A 126 8.78 13.38 0.60
CA ILE A 126 9.94 14.23 0.89
C ILE A 126 10.32 14.09 2.35
N GLY A 127 9.37 14.27 3.27
CA GLY A 127 9.61 14.16 4.70
C GLY A 127 10.12 12.77 5.11
N ALA A 128 9.57 11.70 4.55
CA ALA A 128 10.03 10.34 4.80
C ALA A 128 11.47 10.13 4.32
N GLY A 129 11.80 10.55 3.09
CA GLY A 129 13.16 10.46 2.56
C GLY A 129 14.16 11.30 3.33
N SER A 130 13.81 12.55 3.66
CA SER A 130 14.64 13.44 4.47
C SER A 130 14.88 12.89 5.88
N LEU A 131 13.84 12.37 6.54
CA LEU A 131 13.96 11.73 7.85
C LEU A 131 14.87 10.50 7.78
N ALA A 132 14.70 9.66 6.75
CA ALA A 132 15.53 8.47 6.57
C ALA A 132 17.00 8.82 6.32
N LEU A 133 17.26 9.88 5.55
CA LEU A 133 18.60 10.38 5.30
C LEU A 133 19.23 10.94 6.59
N TRP A 134 18.47 11.70 7.37
CA TRP A 134 18.91 12.20 8.68
C TRP A 134 19.31 11.04 9.61
N MET A 135 18.42 10.05 9.77
CA MET A 135 18.71 8.86 10.57
C MET A 135 19.98 8.13 10.10
N LYS A 136 20.18 8.02 8.79
CA LYS A 136 21.33 7.31 8.22
C LYS A 136 22.64 8.08 8.37
N LEU A 137 22.64 9.36 8.04
CA LEU A 137 23.86 10.18 7.94
C LEU A 137 24.24 10.84 9.26
N VAL A 138 23.26 11.19 10.10
CA VAL A 138 23.49 11.93 11.35
C VAL A 138 23.41 11.01 12.56
N GLU A 139 22.35 10.19 12.66
CA GLU A 139 22.20 9.25 13.80
C GLU A 139 23.02 7.95 13.59
N GLY A 140 23.48 7.69 12.37
CA GLY A 140 24.31 6.54 12.06
C GLY A 140 23.57 5.19 12.09
N VAL A 141 22.23 5.18 12.02
CA VAL A 141 21.46 3.92 12.12
C VAL A 141 21.70 3.02 10.90
N VAL A 142 21.69 1.71 11.11
CA VAL A 142 21.88 0.75 10.00
C VAL A 142 20.67 0.72 9.06
N ARG A 143 19.45 0.84 9.59
CA ARG A 143 18.20 0.83 8.82
C ARG A 143 17.27 1.92 9.31
N ALA A 144 16.88 2.84 8.42
CA ALA A 144 15.93 3.89 8.76
C ALA A 144 14.51 3.32 8.90
N GLY A 145 13.92 3.45 10.10
CA GLY A 145 12.54 3.02 10.39
C GLY A 145 11.56 4.15 10.66
N GLY A 146 12.04 5.38 10.85
CA GLY A 146 11.18 6.47 11.32
C GLY A 146 10.48 6.08 12.61
N PHE A 147 9.14 6.25 12.63
CA PHE A 147 8.28 5.90 13.75
C PHE A 147 7.53 4.56 13.55
N LEU A 148 8.01 3.71 12.63
CA LEU A 148 7.38 2.46 12.25
C LEU A 148 8.40 1.31 12.27
N HIS A 149 7.90 0.09 12.11
CA HIS A 149 8.76 -1.02 11.73
C HIS A 149 9.48 -0.71 10.40
N VAL A 150 10.78 -1.00 10.32
CA VAL A 150 11.65 -0.64 9.18
C VAL A 150 11.10 -1.06 7.81
N ILE A 151 10.46 -2.24 7.73
CA ILE A 151 9.82 -2.72 6.50
C ILE A 151 8.56 -1.93 6.15
N GLN A 152 7.76 -1.57 7.16
CA GLN A 152 6.54 -0.77 6.96
C GLN A 152 6.91 0.64 6.49
N PHE A 153 7.88 1.28 7.15
CA PHE A 153 8.39 2.58 6.74
C PHE A 153 8.91 2.57 5.31
N GLY A 154 9.79 1.63 4.98
CA GLY A 154 10.41 1.54 3.66
C GLY A 154 9.40 1.33 2.53
N ASN A 155 8.47 0.42 2.71
CA ASN A 155 7.45 0.09 1.70
C ASN A 155 6.42 1.23 1.54
N LEU A 156 5.97 1.85 2.64
CA LEU A 156 5.06 3.00 2.55
C LEU A 156 5.75 4.22 1.93
N SER A 157 7.03 4.46 2.22
CA SER A 157 7.81 5.54 1.61
C SER A 157 7.95 5.33 0.09
N MET A 158 8.27 4.09 -0.33
CA MET A 158 8.28 3.68 -1.74
C MET A 158 6.93 3.94 -2.40
N LEU A 159 5.84 3.47 -1.79
CA LEU A 159 4.49 3.66 -2.31
C LEU A 159 4.17 5.14 -2.48
N MET A 160 4.45 6.00 -1.50
CA MET A 160 4.21 7.44 -1.62
C MET A 160 5.01 8.05 -2.78
N GLY A 161 6.27 7.63 -2.98
CA GLY A 161 7.07 8.04 -4.13
C GLY A 161 6.48 7.57 -5.47
N VAL A 162 6.05 6.31 -5.56
CA VAL A 162 5.38 5.73 -6.74
C VAL A 162 4.06 6.44 -7.04
N LEU A 163 3.28 6.80 -6.03
CA LEU A 163 2.07 7.59 -6.21
C LEU A 163 2.38 9.03 -6.69
N CYS A 164 3.55 9.59 -6.35
CA CYS A 164 3.96 10.87 -6.93
C CYS A 164 4.18 10.77 -8.46
N PHE A 165 4.73 9.66 -8.98
CA PHE A 165 4.79 9.41 -10.42
C PHE A 165 3.39 9.33 -11.04
N ALA A 166 2.43 8.71 -10.34
CA ALA A 166 1.04 8.68 -10.78
C ALA A 166 0.44 10.10 -10.89
N GLY A 167 0.82 11.03 -10.02
CA GLY A 167 0.35 12.41 -10.03
C GLY A 167 0.89 13.30 -11.16
N LEU A 168 1.91 12.86 -11.91
CA LEU A 168 2.54 13.70 -12.94
C LEU A 168 1.59 14.08 -14.08
N GLY A 169 0.68 13.18 -14.48
CA GLY A 169 -0.35 13.49 -15.48
C GLY A 169 -1.25 14.66 -15.06
N TRP A 170 -1.65 14.70 -13.79
CA TRP A 170 -2.40 15.81 -13.22
C TRP A 170 -1.57 17.09 -13.18
N ALA A 171 -0.29 17.01 -12.81
CA ALA A 171 0.60 18.15 -12.64
C ALA A 171 0.84 18.93 -13.94
N VAL A 172 1.03 18.23 -15.07
CA VAL A 172 1.38 18.87 -16.36
C VAL A 172 0.26 19.75 -16.93
N VAL A 173 -0.98 19.54 -16.51
CA VAL A 173 -2.14 20.35 -16.94
C VAL A 173 -2.51 21.46 -15.96
N GLN A 174 -1.74 21.65 -14.88
CA GLN A 174 -1.99 22.74 -13.93
C GLN A 174 -1.35 24.06 -14.39
N ARG A 175 -1.91 25.20 -13.92
CA ARG A 175 -1.36 26.54 -14.19
C ARG A 175 0.12 26.66 -13.77
N GLN A 176 0.47 26.09 -12.61
CA GLN A 176 1.84 26.06 -12.08
C GLN A 176 2.53 24.73 -12.39
N ARG A 177 2.42 24.24 -13.64
CA ARG A 177 2.87 22.89 -14.03
C ARG A 177 4.31 22.57 -13.62
N HIS A 178 5.24 23.50 -13.81
CA HIS A 178 6.67 23.26 -13.54
C HIS A 178 6.93 23.05 -12.04
N ALA A 179 6.29 23.85 -11.19
CA ALA A 179 6.38 23.69 -9.73
C ALA A 179 5.77 22.36 -9.26
N TRP A 180 4.60 21.99 -9.79
CA TRP A 180 3.96 20.71 -9.44
C TRP A 180 4.76 19.49 -9.90
N VAL A 181 5.30 19.54 -11.12
CA VAL A 181 6.15 18.46 -11.64
C VAL A 181 7.42 18.35 -10.80
N ALA A 182 8.10 19.46 -10.49
CA ALA A 182 9.29 19.45 -9.65
C ALA A 182 9.00 18.89 -8.25
N LEU A 183 7.92 19.33 -7.61
CA LEU A 183 7.49 18.84 -6.30
C LEU A 183 7.24 17.32 -6.29
N LEU A 184 6.52 16.81 -7.30
CA LEU A 184 6.21 15.38 -7.39
C LEU A 184 7.42 14.53 -7.78
N LEU A 185 8.31 15.03 -8.65
CA LEU A 185 9.56 14.33 -8.95
C LEU A 185 10.49 14.29 -7.73
N LEU A 186 10.55 15.37 -6.95
CA LEU A 186 11.30 15.39 -5.70
C LEU A 186 10.68 14.42 -4.67
N GLY A 187 9.35 14.38 -4.55
CA GLY A 187 8.65 13.40 -3.73
C GLY A 187 8.88 11.95 -4.19
N ALA A 188 8.86 11.70 -5.50
CA ALA A 188 9.17 10.39 -6.06
C ALA A 188 10.61 9.95 -5.70
N LEU A 189 11.59 10.83 -5.93
CA LEU A 189 12.99 10.58 -5.63
C LEU A 189 13.21 10.31 -4.14
N LEU A 190 12.72 11.18 -3.27
CA LEU A 190 12.94 11.05 -1.82
C LEU A 190 12.13 9.92 -1.20
N GLY A 191 10.93 9.60 -1.69
CA GLY A 191 10.18 8.41 -1.26
C GLY A 191 10.93 7.10 -1.59
N MET A 192 11.46 6.99 -2.81
CA MET A 192 12.32 5.87 -3.19
C MET A 192 13.62 5.83 -2.36
N LEU A 193 14.24 6.98 -2.12
CA LEU A 193 15.43 7.08 -1.26
C LEU A 193 15.13 6.62 0.18
N GLY A 194 13.99 7.01 0.75
CA GLY A 194 13.58 6.57 2.08
C GLY A 194 13.40 5.05 2.15
N SER A 195 12.87 4.43 1.09
CA SER A 195 12.82 2.98 0.96
C SER A 195 14.21 2.34 0.94
N LEU A 196 15.12 2.87 0.13
CA LEU A 196 16.51 2.40 0.05
C LEU A 196 17.22 2.49 1.42
N MET A 197 17.08 3.63 2.11
CA MET A 197 17.69 3.84 3.44
C MET A 197 17.12 2.94 4.54
N SER A 198 15.89 2.41 4.36
CA SER A 198 15.32 1.42 5.28
C SER A 198 15.90 0.01 5.09
N GLY A 199 16.58 -0.26 3.98
CA GLY A 199 17.07 -1.59 3.60
C GLY A 199 15.95 -2.60 3.30
N SER A 200 14.72 -2.14 3.06
CA SER A 200 13.55 -2.98 2.81
C SER A 200 13.47 -3.36 1.34
N ARG A 201 14.05 -4.52 1.02
CA ARG A 201 14.21 -5.06 -0.34
C ARG A 201 12.92 -5.64 -0.93
N GLY A 202 11.96 -5.99 -0.08
CA GLY A 202 10.73 -6.68 -0.47
C GLY A 202 9.89 -5.91 -1.49
N GLY A 203 9.77 -4.59 -1.31
CA GLY A 203 8.97 -3.73 -2.19
C GLY A 203 9.62 -3.35 -3.52
N TRP A 204 10.71 -4.01 -3.90
CA TRP A 204 11.45 -3.73 -5.14
C TRP A 204 11.15 -4.78 -6.23
N VAL A 205 10.71 -5.97 -5.83
CA VAL A 205 10.37 -7.07 -6.75
C VAL A 205 9.23 -6.67 -7.69
N GLY A 206 8.32 -5.83 -7.22
CA GLY A 206 7.18 -5.31 -7.98
C GLY A 206 7.48 -4.12 -8.87
N LEU A 207 8.71 -3.56 -8.87
CA LEU A 207 9.06 -2.41 -9.72
C LEU A 207 8.77 -2.61 -11.21
N PRO A 208 9.01 -3.80 -11.83
CA PRO A 208 8.61 -4.04 -13.21
C PRO A 208 7.10 -3.91 -13.44
N VAL A 209 6.28 -4.37 -12.49
CA VAL A 209 4.81 -4.26 -12.55
C VAL A 209 4.37 -2.80 -12.36
N VAL A 210 4.99 -2.09 -11.42
CA VAL A 210 4.79 -0.64 -11.24
C VAL A 210 5.13 0.13 -12.52
N ALA A 211 6.28 -0.16 -13.13
CA ALA A 211 6.70 0.45 -14.40
C ALA A 211 5.71 0.12 -15.53
N TYR A 212 5.20 -1.12 -15.58
CA TYR A 212 4.17 -1.50 -16.55
C TYR A 212 2.87 -0.71 -16.38
N VAL A 213 2.39 -0.50 -15.14
CA VAL A 213 1.20 0.32 -14.88
C VAL A 213 1.42 1.78 -15.27
N LEU A 214 2.59 2.36 -14.94
CA LEU A 214 2.97 3.70 -15.36
C LEU A 214 3.08 3.82 -16.90
N TYR A 215 3.62 2.80 -17.56
CA TYR A 215 3.70 2.72 -19.02
C TYR A 215 2.30 2.66 -19.66
N ARG A 216 1.39 1.86 -19.10
CA ARG A 216 -0.01 1.77 -19.55
C ARG A 216 -0.75 3.10 -19.40
N GLY A 217 -0.48 3.85 -18.32
CA GLY A 217 -1.06 5.17 -18.07
C GLY A 217 -0.49 6.27 -18.95
N TYR A 218 0.83 6.36 -19.08
CA TYR A 218 1.51 7.50 -19.71
C TYR A 218 2.42 7.10 -20.87
N GLY A 219 3.13 5.98 -20.74
CA GLY A 219 4.16 5.56 -21.68
C GLY A 219 3.72 5.33 -23.12
N ARG A 220 2.45 5.01 -23.38
CA ARG A 220 1.93 4.84 -24.76
C ARG A 220 1.99 6.13 -25.58
N GLN A 221 1.86 7.28 -24.92
CA GLN A 221 1.80 8.61 -25.57
C GLN A 221 3.15 9.34 -25.55
N LEU A 222 4.14 8.83 -24.79
CA LEU A 222 5.46 9.46 -24.72
C LEU A 222 6.28 9.21 -26.00
N PRO A 223 7.13 10.16 -26.42
CA PRO A 223 8.14 9.93 -27.46
C PRO A 223 9.12 8.82 -27.08
N MET A 224 9.66 8.10 -28.07
CA MET A 224 10.62 7.02 -27.83
C MET A 224 11.87 7.49 -27.08
N ALA A 225 12.35 8.71 -27.35
CA ALA A 225 13.50 9.30 -26.65
C ALA A 225 13.26 9.42 -25.13
N ILE A 226 12.07 9.82 -24.70
CA ILE A 226 11.73 9.91 -23.27
C ILE A 226 11.69 8.51 -22.63
N LYS A 227 11.15 7.51 -23.34
CA LYS A 227 11.12 6.12 -22.86
C LYS A 227 12.53 5.57 -22.71
N ALA A 228 13.36 5.73 -23.74
CA ALA A 228 14.76 5.31 -23.72
C ALA A 228 15.54 6.02 -22.61
N GLY A 229 15.34 7.32 -22.42
CA GLY A 229 15.95 8.09 -21.33
C GLY A 229 15.51 7.62 -19.95
N ALA A 230 14.21 7.32 -19.75
CA ALA A 230 13.71 6.79 -18.49
C ALA A 230 14.27 5.40 -18.17
N VAL A 231 14.33 4.51 -19.17
CA VAL A 231 14.96 3.18 -19.02
C VAL A 231 16.45 3.33 -18.73
N GLY A 232 17.16 4.18 -19.48
CA GLY A 232 18.58 4.47 -19.26
C GLY A 232 18.85 5.01 -17.86
N ALA A 233 18.03 5.95 -17.37
CA ALA A 233 18.13 6.49 -16.02
C ALA A 233 17.86 5.43 -14.94
N ALA A 234 16.87 4.56 -15.15
CA ALA A 234 16.59 3.46 -14.23
C ALA A 234 17.75 2.45 -14.17
N LEU A 235 18.30 2.08 -15.33
CA LEU A 235 19.47 1.18 -15.41
C LEU A 235 20.71 1.82 -14.79
N ALA A 236 20.95 3.11 -15.04
CA ALA A 236 22.03 3.85 -14.41
C ALA A 236 21.86 3.88 -12.88
N LEU A 237 20.66 4.14 -12.37
CA LEU A 237 20.38 4.12 -10.94
C LEU A 237 20.65 2.73 -10.33
N VAL A 238 20.17 1.66 -10.97
CA VAL A 238 20.42 0.29 -10.52
C VAL A 238 21.92 -0.02 -10.51
N ALA A 239 22.64 0.35 -11.57
CA ALA A 239 24.08 0.16 -11.66
C ALA A 239 24.82 0.97 -10.57
N THR A 240 24.49 2.24 -10.38
CA THR A 240 25.06 3.10 -9.34
C THR A 240 24.81 2.53 -7.95
N VAL A 241 23.57 2.10 -7.67
CA VAL A 241 23.21 1.51 -6.38
C VAL A 241 23.94 0.18 -6.16
N TYR A 242 24.10 -0.64 -7.19
CA TYR A 242 24.82 -1.92 -7.08
C TYR A 242 26.33 -1.72 -6.88
N LEU A 243 26.94 -0.80 -7.64
CA LEU A 243 28.40 -0.62 -7.67
C LEU A 243 28.95 0.22 -6.51
N LEU A 244 28.12 1.03 -5.83
CA LEU A 244 28.54 1.79 -4.66
C LEU A 244 28.51 0.90 -3.41
N PRO A 245 29.67 0.53 -2.81
CA PRO A 245 29.71 -0.38 -1.66
C PRO A 245 28.93 0.14 -0.45
N GLN A 246 28.83 1.46 -0.30
CA GLN A 246 28.16 2.12 0.81
C GLN A 246 26.64 1.88 0.82
N THR A 247 26.05 1.49 -0.32
CA THR A 247 24.63 1.12 -0.36
C THR A 247 24.37 -0.27 0.24
N GLY A 248 25.42 -1.11 0.31
CA GLY A 248 25.34 -2.51 0.76
C GLY A 248 24.54 -3.42 -0.17
N VAL A 249 24.09 -2.97 -1.35
CA VAL A 249 23.21 -3.76 -2.22
C VAL A 249 23.93 -4.97 -2.80
N GLN A 250 25.17 -4.82 -3.27
CA GLN A 250 25.97 -5.94 -3.77
C GLN A 250 26.12 -7.06 -2.72
N GLN A 251 26.58 -6.72 -1.51
CA GLN A 251 26.74 -7.67 -0.40
C GLN A 251 25.43 -8.40 -0.08
N ARG A 252 24.29 -7.71 -0.22
CA ARG A 252 22.96 -8.28 0.02
C ARG A 252 22.51 -9.22 -1.09
N VAL A 253 22.93 -9.00 -2.34
CA VAL A 253 22.68 -9.91 -3.46
C VAL A 253 23.53 -11.17 -3.29
N GLU A 254 24.82 -11.01 -3.00
CA GLU A 254 25.74 -12.12 -2.75
C GLU A 254 25.27 -12.98 -1.57
N ALA A 255 24.89 -12.35 -0.45
CA ALA A 255 24.31 -13.06 0.70
C ALA A 255 23.03 -13.82 0.33
N ALA A 256 22.14 -13.23 -0.48
CA ALA A 256 20.92 -13.92 -0.90
C ALA A 256 21.21 -15.16 -1.77
N VAL A 257 22.19 -15.08 -2.67
CA VAL A 257 22.62 -16.22 -3.48
C VAL A 257 23.23 -17.31 -2.59
N SER A 258 24.09 -16.92 -1.64
CA SER A 258 24.70 -17.83 -0.67
C SER A 258 23.65 -18.52 0.21
N ASP A 259 22.69 -17.77 0.76
CA ASP A 259 21.59 -18.28 1.57
C ASP A 259 20.79 -19.35 0.80
N ILE A 260 20.49 -19.10 -0.48
CA ILE A 260 19.76 -20.04 -1.33
C ILE A 260 20.60 -21.30 -1.57
N SER A 261 21.90 -21.14 -1.88
CA SER A 261 22.76 -22.31 -2.11
C SER A 261 22.89 -23.17 -0.86
N HIS A 262 23.06 -22.56 0.32
CA HIS A 262 23.18 -23.28 1.59
C HIS A 262 21.89 -24.01 1.99
N TYR A 263 20.74 -23.40 1.69
CA TYR A 263 19.44 -24.03 1.91
C TYR A 263 19.25 -25.25 1.00
N VAL A 264 19.54 -25.10 -0.30
CA VAL A 264 19.38 -26.19 -1.29
C VAL A 264 20.37 -27.34 -1.04
N SER A 265 21.59 -27.05 -0.60
CA SER A 265 22.58 -28.08 -0.24
C SER A 265 22.30 -28.73 1.12
N GLY A 266 21.36 -28.19 1.91
CA GLY A 266 21.09 -28.63 3.28
C GLY A 266 22.23 -28.36 4.27
N THR A 267 23.23 -27.55 3.88
CA THR A 267 24.37 -27.25 4.75
C THR A 267 24.02 -26.27 5.86
N GLU A 268 23.09 -25.34 5.60
CA GLU A 268 22.58 -24.41 6.60
C GLU A 268 21.17 -23.92 6.22
N THR A 269 20.20 -24.14 7.11
CA THR A 269 18.79 -23.79 6.89
C THR A 269 18.38 -22.50 7.60
N ASP A 270 19.15 -22.05 8.59
CA ASP A 270 18.77 -20.97 9.50
C ASP A 270 19.25 -19.60 9.04
N THR A 271 19.36 -19.41 7.73
CA THR A 271 19.60 -18.11 7.11
C THR A 271 18.30 -17.31 6.98
N SER A 272 18.39 -16.00 6.70
CA SER A 272 17.17 -15.16 6.58
C SER A 272 16.22 -15.63 5.48
N LEU A 273 16.73 -16.21 4.38
CA LEU A 273 15.90 -16.80 3.33
C LEU A 273 15.54 -18.25 3.64
N GLY A 274 16.47 -19.05 4.19
CA GLY A 274 16.21 -20.42 4.59
C GLY A 274 15.06 -20.53 5.58
N LEU A 275 15.04 -19.70 6.63
CA LEU A 275 13.94 -19.63 7.59
C LEU A 275 12.60 -19.32 6.92
N ARG A 276 12.56 -18.46 5.90
CA ARG A 276 11.30 -18.17 5.16
C ARG A 276 10.85 -19.38 4.37
N PHE A 277 11.76 -20.09 3.71
CA PHE A 277 11.43 -21.32 3.00
C PHE A 277 10.92 -22.41 3.95
N GLU A 278 11.52 -22.55 5.13
CA GLU A 278 11.03 -23.45 6.18
C GLU A 278 9.65 -23.05 6.69
N MET A 279 9.41 -21.75 6.93
CA MET A 279 8.07 -21.26 7.27
C MET A 279 7.05 -21.56 6.18
N TRP A 280 7.42 -21.42 4.90
CA TRP A 280 6.52 -21.72 3.77
C TRP A 280 6.26 -23.20 3.63
N ARG A 281 7.27 -24.04 3.89
CA ARG A 281 7.15 -25.50 3.90
C ARG A 281 6.21 -25.95 5.01
N GLY A 282 6.37 -25.43 6.23
CA GLY A 282 5.45 -25.71 7.34
C GLY A 282 4.04 -25.22 7.04
N ALA A 283 3.89 -23.98 6.56
CA ALA A 283 2.59 -23.45 6.17
C ALA A 283 1.90 -24.28 5.07
N ALA A 284 2.65 -24.81 4.10
CA ALA A 284 2.08 -25.65 3.04
C ALA A 284 1.51 -26.97 3.57
N GLN A 285 2.18 -27.60 4.55
CA GLN A 285 1.65 -28.80 5.21
C GLN A 285 0.37 -28.48 5.98
N LEU A 286 0.40 -27.42 6.78
CA LEU A 286 -0.78 -26.98 7.55
C LEU A 286 -1.96 -26.61 6.63
N ILE A 287 -1.70 -25.94 5.51
CA ILE A 287 -2.73 -25.63 4.50
C ILE A 287 -3.40 -26.91 3.98
N ALA A 288 -2.63 -27.96 3.73
CA ALA A 288 -3.16 -29.22 3.21
C ALA A 288 -4.12 -29.90 4.21
N GLU A 289 -3.89 -29.73 5.52
CA GLU A 289 -4.74 -30.29 6.57
C GLU A 289 -6.05 -29.52 6.77
N ARG A 290 -6.03 -28.18 6.67
CA ARG A 290 -7.22 -27.33 6.88
C ARG A 290 -7.40 -26.28 5.76
N PRO A 291 -7.63 -26.69 4.51
CA PRO A 291 -7.58 -25.77 3.37
C PRO A 291 -8.75 -24.78 3.32
N LEU A 292 -9.91 -25.09 3.93
CA LEU A 292 -11.10 -24.24 3.77
C LEU A 292 -11.12 -23.06 4.75
N LEU A 293 -10.94 -23.33 6.03
CA LEU A 293 -11.05 -22.35 7.12
C LEU A 293 -9.69 -21.98 7.75
N GLY A 294 -8.64 -22.74 7.46
CA GLY A 294 -7.32 -22.54 8.06
C GLY A 294 -7.25 -22.99 9.51
N TRP A 295 -6.10 -22.72 10.12
CA TRP A 295 -5.77 -23.11 11.49
C TRP A 295 -6.09 -22.05 12.55
N GLY A 296 -6.45 -20.85 12.13
CA GLY A 296 -6.47 -19.68 12.99
C GLY A 296 -5.07 -19.22 13.42
N GLU A 297 -4.99 -18.05 14.05
CA GLU A 297 -3.73 -17.45 14.52
C GLU A 297 -3.08 -18.28 15.64
N ALA A 298 -3.88 -18.73 16.61
CA ALA A 298 -3.38 -19.54 17.73
C ALA A 298 -3.03 -20.96 17.28
N GLY A 299 -3.94 -21.62 16.57
CA GLY A 299 -3.73 -22.99 16.09
C GLY A 299 -2.59 -23.09 15.07
N TYR A 300 -2.40 -22.08 14.21
CA TYR A 300 -1.25 -22.05 13.32
C TYR A 300 0.07 -21.97 14.09
N ARG A 301 0.15 -21.15 15.15
CA ARG A 301 1.37 -21.01 15.96
C ARG A 301 1.71 -22.32 16.68
N GLU A 302 0.71 -22.97 17.27
CA GLU A 302 0.86 -24.25 17.95
C GLU A 302 1.30 -25.35 16.98
N ALA A 303 0.57 -25.53 15.87
CA ALA A 303 0.89 -26.56 14.89
C ALA A 303 2.24 -26.33 14.19
N LEU A 304 2.63 -25.08 13.95
CA LEU A 304 3.98 -24.77 13.42
C LEU A 304 5.07 -25.10 14.45
N GLY A 305 4.81 -24.90 15.74
CA GLY A 305 5.66 -25.32 16.85
C GLY A 305 5.87 -26.83 16.86
N GLU A 306 4.80 -27.61 16.76
CA GLU A 306 4.85 -29.07 16.70
C GLU A 306 5.68 -29.58 15.50
N LEU A 307 5.54 -28.95 14.33
CA LEU A 307 6.36 -29.28 13.16
C LEU A 307 7.86 -29.00 13.39
N GLY A 308 8.18 -27.96 14.16
CA GLY A 308 9.54 -27.65 14.58
C GLY A 308 10.10 -28.68 15.57
N GLU A 309 9.32 -29.07 16.58
CA GLU A 309 9.69 -30.09 17.57
C GLU A 309 9.92 -31.47 16.93
N GLN A 310 9.12 -31.81 15.91
CA GLN A 310 9.24 -33.05 15.14
C GLN A 310 10.40 -33.02 14.13
N GLY A 311 11.10 -31.89 13.98
CA GLY A 311 12.19 -31.73 13.01
C GLY A 311 11.72 -31.71 11.55
N VAL A 312 10.42 -31.50 11.30
CA VAL A 312 9.86 -31.39 9.94
C VAL A 312 10.27 -30.07 9.29
N ILE A 313 10.36 -29.02 10.10
CA ILE A 313 10.94 -27.72 9.75
C ILE A 313 12.02 -27.31 10.75
N SER A 314 12.83 -26.30 10.42
CA SER A 314 13.75 -25.68 11.38
C SER A 314 13.01 -25.23 12.65
N PRO A 315 13.49 -25.59 13.86
CA PRO A 315 12.93 -25.09 15.13
C PRO A 315 12.95 -23.57 15.22
N VAL A 316 13.97 -22.92 14.66
CA VAL A 316 14.08 -21.46 14.62
C VAL A 316 12.98 -20.85 13.74
N ALA A 317 12.61 -21.52 12.64
CA ALA A 317 11.53 -21.05 11.78
C ALA A 317 10.16 -21.14 12.48
N ALA A 318 9.96 -22.13 13.36
CA ALA A 318 8.73 -22.32 14.10
C ALA A 318 8.43 -21.16 15.09
N GLU A 319 9.46 -20.48 15.60
CA GLU A 319 9.33 -19.37 16.55
C GLU A 319 8.66 -18.11 15.97
N PHE A 320 8.69 -17.91 14.64
CA PHE A 320 8.21 -16.67 14.01
C PHE A 320 6.68 -16.51 14.02
N GLY A 321 5.90 -17.58 14.12
CA GLY A 321 4.43 -17.54 14.21
C GLY A 321 3.68 -16.89 13.02
N HIS A 322 4.38 -16.59 11.92
CA HIS A 322 3.81 -16.06 10.66
C HIS A 322 4.71 -16.37 9.47
N ALA A 323 4.13 -16.54 8.28
CA ALA A 323 4.86 -17.04 7.11
C ALA A 323 5.75 -16.00 6.39
N HIS A 324 5.83 -14.76 6.89
CA HIS A 324 6.48 -13.63 6.19
C HIS A 324 6.04 -13.48 4.71
N ASN A 325 4.84 -13.93 4.38
CA ASN A 325 4.20 -13.78 3.08
C ASN A 325 2.69 -13.70 3.35
N GLU A 326 2.06 -12.61 2.94
CA GLU A 326 0.67 -12.32 3.27
C GLU A 326 -0.32 -13.33 2.68
N PHE A 327 -0.02 -13.87 1.50
CA PHE A 327 -0.89 -14.85 0.84
C PHE A 327 -0.80 -16.21 1.51
N ILE A 328 0.42 -16.68 1.78
CA ILE A 328 0.66 -17.95 2.48
C ILE A 328 0.10 -17.87 3.90
N ASP A 329 0.37 -16.78 4.62
CA ASP A 329 -0.12 -16.56 5.97
C ASP A 329 -1.66 -16.49 6.01
N ALA A 330 -2.29 -15.79 5.06
CA ALA A 330 -3.75 -15.76 4.96
C ALA A 330 -4.34 -17.14 4.65
N PHE A 331 -3.72 -17.93 3.79
CA PHE A 331 -4.20 -19.26 3.46
C PHE A 331 -4.03 -20.23 4.64
N ALA A 332 -2.86 -20.24 5.29
CA ALA A 332 -2.61 -21.14 6.41
C ALA A 332 -3.50 -20.83 7.62
N LYS A 333 -3.71 -19.54 7.94
CA LYS A 333 -4.47 -19.13 9.12
C LYS A 333 -5.97 -19.04 8.86
N ARG A 334 -6.41 -18.62 7.68
CA ARG A 334 -7.82 -18.32 7.38
C ARG A 334 -8.40 -19.13 6.20
N GLY A 335 -7.62 -20.07 5.68
CA GLY A 335 -8.03 -20.96 4.60
C GLY A 335 -8.30 -20.24 3.27
N LEU A 336 -8.94 -20.97 2.36
CA LEU A 336 -9.35 -20.47 1.06
C LEU A 336 -10.30 -19.26 1.18
N VAL A 337 -11.14 -19.23 2.23
CA VAL A 337 -12.04 -18.11 2.50
C VAL A 337 -11.25 -16.82 2.79
N GLY A 338 -10.26 -16.89 3.68
CA GLY A 338 -9.37 -15.77 3.99
C GLY A 338 -8.52 -15.31 2.80
N LEU A 339 -7.98 -16.26 2.03
CA LEU A 339 -7.24 -15.95 0.81
C LEU A 339 -8.13 -15.28 -0.24
N ALA A 340 -9.36 -15.77 -0.43
CA ALA A 340 -10.29 -15.22 -1.41
C ALA A 340 -10.66 -13.77 -1.09
N VAL A 341 -10.94 -13.43 0.17
CA VAL A 341 -11.25 -12.03 0.55
C VAL A 341 -10.05 -11.10 0.43
N LEU A 342 -8.84 -11.60 0.69
CA LEU A 342 -7.59 -10.85 0.45
C LEU A 342 -7.40 -10.58 -1.05
N LEU A 343 -7.59 -11.59 -1.90
CA LEU A 343 -7.50 -11.43 -3.35
C LEU A 343 -8.58 -10.49 -3.89
N MET A 344 -9.81 -10.57 -3.39
CA MET A 344 -10.88 -9.62 -3.73
C MET A 344 -10.51 -8.18 -3.35
N LEU A 345 -9.92 -7.99 -2.17
CA LEU A 345 -9.47 -6.68 -1.69
C LEU A 345 -8.47 -6.00 -2.63
N TYR A 346 -7.62 -6.78 -3.32
CA TYR A 346 -6.65 -6.26 -4.29
C TYR A 346 -7.17 -6.22 -5.73
N MET A 347 -7.80 -7.30 -6.19
CA MET A 347 -8.20 -7.46 -7.60
C MET A 347 -9.39 -6.59 -7.98
N ILE A 348 -10.36 -6.37 -7.07
CA ILE A 348 -11.53 -5.54 -7.37
C ILE A 348 -11.12 -4.08 -7.64
N PRO A 349 -10.36 -3.40 -6.76
CA PRO A 349 -9.86 -2.06 -7.06
C PRO A 349 -9.08 -1.98 -8.38
N MET A 350 -8.16 -2.91 -8.64
CA MET A 350 -7.40 -2.95 -9.90
C MET A 350 -8.33 -2.99 -11.12
N ARG A 351 -9.34 -3.87 -11.10
CA ARG A 351 -10.33 -3.97 -12.17
C ARG A 351 -11.16 -2.70 -12.32
N MET A 352 -11.54 -2.06 -11.22
CA MET A 352 -12.36 -0.86 -11.24
C MET A 352 -11.59 0.39 -11.73
N PHE A 353 -10.29 0.49 -11.44
CA PHE A 353 -9.43 1.57 -11.94
C PHE A 353 -8.91 1.33 -13.36
N ALA A 354 -8.78 0.08 -13.81
CA ALA A 354 -8.18 -0.27 -15.11
C ALA A 354 -8.72 0.51 -16.32
N PRO A 355 -10.05 0.73 -16.49
CA PRO A 355 -10.56 1.54 -17.60
C PRO A 355 -10.05 2.99 -17.60
N GLY A 356 -9.72 3.52 -16.42
CA GLY A 356 -9.24 4.87 -16.24
C GLY A 356 -7.78 5.08 -16.68
N LEU A 357 -7.01 4.00 -16.85
CA LEU A 357 -5.60 4.08 -17.28
C LEU A 357 -5.44 4.70 -18.68
N SER A 358 -6.46 4.61 -19.52
CA SER A 358 -6.48 5.20 -20.87
C SER A 358 -7.39 6.43 -20.98
N HIS A 359 -7.88 6.98 -19.86
CA HIS A 359 -8.85 8.08 -19.88
C HIS A 359 -8.26 9.37 -20.49
N PRO A 360 -8.97 10.11 -21.36
CA PRO A 360 -8.43 11.31 -22.00
C PRO A 360 -8.11 12.45 -21.01
N ASP A 361 -8.96 12.70 -20.01
CA ASP A 361 -8.67 13.65 -18.93
C ASP A 361 -7.51 13.14 -18.05
N LEU A 362 -6.35 13.80 -18.14
CA LEU A 362 -5.13 13.42 -17.43
C LEU A 362 -5.29 13.36 -15.90
N PRO A 363 -5.97 14.33 -15.24
CA PRO A 363 -6.28 14.21 -13.81
C PRO A 363 -7.08 12.96 -13.42
N THR A 364 -8.10 12.56 -14.20
CA THR A 364 -8.83 11.31 -13.99
C THR A 364 -7.93 10.10 -14.19
N ARG A 365 -7.07 10.16 -15.22
CA ARG A 365 -6.07 9.13 -15.49
C ARG A 365 -5.07 8.98 -14.35
N SER A 366 -4.60 10.08 -13.75
CA SER A 366 -3.67 10.06 -12.61
C SER A 366 -4.26 9.38 -11.38
N LEU A 367 -5.54 9.62 -11.09
CA LEU A 367 -6.24 8.92 -10.02
C LEU A 367 -6.38 7.41 -10.31
N ALA A 368 -6.65 7.03 -11.57
CA ALA A 368 -6.72 5.63 -11.96
C ALA A 368 -5.37 4.92 -11.89
N VAL A 369 -4.29 5.58 -12.32
CA VAL A 369 -2.92 5.08 -12.19
C VAL A 369 -2.57 4.89 -10.72
N ALA A 370 -2.79 5.89 -9.87
CA ALA A 370 -2.56 5.79 -8.43
C ALA A 370 -3.40 4.68 -7.77
N GLY A 371 -4.69 4.61 -8.09
CA GLY A 371 -5.61 3.61 -7.58
C GLY A 371 -5.28 2.19 -8.03
N THR A 372 -4.62 2.01 -9.18
CA THR A 372 -4.10 0.72 -9.64
C THR A 372 -2.77 0.38 -8.96
N LEU A 373 -1.89 1.37 -8.76
CA LEU A 373 -0.59 1.19 -8.13
C LEU A 373 -0.69 0.85 -6.64
N LEU A 374 -1.72 1.33 -5.94
CA LEU A 374 -1.94 1.01 -4.52
C LEU A 374 -2.04 -0.52 -4.25
N PRO A 375 -2.98 -1.27 -4.84
CA PRO A 375 -3.04 -2.73 -4.68
C PRO A 375 -1.83 -3.45 -5.28
N VAL A 376 -1.27 -2.98 -6.40
CA VAL A 376 -0.05 -3.58 -6.98
C VAL A 376 1.12 -3.52 -6.00
N ALA A 377 1.33 -2.38 -5.35
CA ALA A 377 2.37 -2.23 -4.34
C ALA A 377 2.11 -3.10 -3.11
N PHE A 378 0.86 -3.19 -2.63
CA PHE A 378 0.53 -4.04 -1.49
C PHE A 378 0.67 -5.53 -1.77
N ILE A 379 0.36 -5.99 -3.00
CA ILE A 379 0.66 -7.36 -3.44
C ILE A 379 2.16 -7.62 -3.35
N ASP A 380 2.97 -6.70 -3.87
CA ASP A 380 4.44 -6.82 -3.84
C ASP A 380 4.99 -6.85 -2.40
N PHE A 381 4.54 -5.92 -1.55
CA PHE A 381 4.91 -5.89 -0.14
C PHE A 381 4.49 -7.20 0.56
N GLY A 382 3.33 -7.73 0.20
CA GLY A 382 2.75 -8.99 0.67
C GLY A 382 3.60 -10.22 0.34
N LEU A 383 4.45 -10.18 -0.69
CA LEU A 383 5.30 -11.33 -1.05
C LEU A 383 6.38 -11.64 0.00
N SER A 384 6.74 -10.65 0.82
CA SER A 384 7.88 -10.74 1.75
C SER A 384 7.55 -10.26 3.18
N GLN A 385 6.30 -9.85 3.42
CA GLN A 385 5.81 -9.45 4.73
C GLN A 385 4.29 -9.59 4.81
N THR A 386 3.77 -9.93 5.99
CA THR A 386 2.34 -9.86 6.32
C THR A 386 1.92 -8.40 6.52
N PHE A 387 1.79 -7.65 5.43
CA PHE A 387 1.79 -6.18 5.47
C PHE A 387 0.52 -5.59 6.12
N LEU A 388 -0.66 -6.15 5.84
CA LEU A 388 -1.94 -5.76 6.45
C LEU A 388 -2.10 -6.22 7.90
N ALA A 389 -1.21 -7.09 8.39
CA ALA A 389 -1.17 -7.44 9.80
C ALA A 389 -0.66 -6.27 10.68
N HIS A 390 -0.09 -5.22 10.09
CA HIS A 390 0.34 -4.01 10.81
C HIS A 390 -0.72 -2.91 10.73
N ASN A 391 -0.90 -2.17 11.82
CA ASN A 391 -1.83 -1.04 11.89
C ASN A 391 -1.55 0.02 10.81
N SER A 392 -0.27 0.30 10.52
CA SER A 392 0.16 1.22 9.47
C SER A 392 -0.28 0.73 8.09
N GLY A 393 -0.02 -0.54 7.75
CA GLY A 393 -0.39 -1.12 6.47
C GLY A 393 -1.91 -1.14 6.24
N ALA A 394 -2.66 -1.66 7.21
CA ALA A 394 -4.13 -1.72 7.13
C ALA A 394 -4.77 -0.33 7.01
N THR A 395 -4.32 0.64 7.83
CA THR A 395 -4.84 2.02 7.78
C THR A 395 -4.47 2.67 6.45
N PHE A 396 -3.22 2.57 6.02
CA PHE A 396 -2.78 3.22 4.79
C PHE A 396 -3.55 2.68 3.58
N TYR A 397 -3.68 1.35 3.44
CA TYR A 397 -4.41 0.74 2.34
C TYR A 397 -5.88 1.16 2.30
N ALA A 398 -6.61 0.90 3.39
CA ALA A 398 -8.06 1.04 3.40
C ALA A 398 -8.50 2.50 3.13
N PHE A 399 -7.83 3.46 3.76
CA PHE A 399 -8.18 4.87 3.63
C PHE A 399 -7.67 5.48 2.33
N TRP A 400 -6.47 5.12 1.83
CA TRP A 400 -6.05 5.57 0.50
C TRP A 400 -6.92 4.97 -0.61
N LEU A 401 -7.37 3.73 -0.48
CA LEU A 401 -8.32 3.13 -1.42
C LEU A 401 -9.63 3.93 -1.44
N ALA A 402 -10.19 4.26 -0.26
CA ALA A 402 -11.39 5.08 -0.16
C ALA A 402 -11.22 6.48 -0.77
N VAL A 403 -10.09 7.14 -0.50
CA VAL A 403 -9.78 8.49 -1.02
C VAL A 403 -9.57 8.48 -2.54
N LEU A 404 -8.77 7.54 -3.05
CA LEU A 404 -8.47 7.43 -4.48
C LEU A 404 -9.72 7.03 -5.28
N TRP A 405 -10.46 6.02 -4.81
CA TRP A 405 -11.69 5.58 -5.48
C TRP A 405 -12.76 6.67 -5.44
N GLY A 406 -12.99 7.25 -4.26
CA GLY A 406 -13.97 8.31 -4.10
C GLY A 406 -13.67 9.52 -5.00
N SER A 407 -12.40 9.95 -5.05
CA SER A 407 -11.98 11.06 -5.92
C SER A 407 -12.09 10.72 -7.40
N TYR A 408 -11.74 9.49 -7.79
CA TYR A 408 -11.83 9.00 -9.18
C TYR A 408 -13.29 8.92 -9.65
N SER A 409 -14.16 8.27 -8.87
CA SER A 409 -15.58 8.11 -9.18
C SER A 409 -16.30 9.46 -9.17
N ALA A 410 -16.06 10.32 -8.18
CA ALA A 410 -16.62 11.67 -8.15
C ALA A 410 -16.22 12.51 -9.36
N ARG A 411 -14.95 12.41 -9.78
CA ARG A 411 -14.45 13.14 -10.95
C ARG A 411 -15.05 12.61 -12.26
N LYS A 412 -15.16 11.29 -12.43
CA LYS A 412 -15.81 10.70 -13.61
C LYS A 412 -17.22 11.24 -13.82
N ARG A 413 -17.99 11.40 -12.74
CA ARG A 413 -19.36 11.96 -12.78
C ARG A 413 -19.44 13.42 -13.24
N ILE A 414 -18.32 14.16 -13.18
CA ILE A 414 -18.24 15.57 -13.60
C ILE A 414 -17.79 15.68 -15.07
N VAL A 415 -16.98 14.71 -15.53
CA VAL A 415 -16.36 14.75 -16.86
C VAL A 415 -17.16 13.95 -17.90
N SER A 416 -17.98 12.98 -17.47
CA SER A 416 -19.01 12.33 -18.29
C SER A 416 -20.23 13.23 -18.44
#